data_AF-A0A842Q2D5-F1
#
_entry.id   AF-A0A842Q2D5-F1
#
_cell.length_a   1.000
_cell.length_b   1.000
_cell.length_c   1.000
_cell.angle_alpha   90.00
_cell.angle_beta   90.00
_cell.angle_gamma   90.00
#
_symmetry.space_group_name_H-M   'P 1'
#
loop_
_entity.id
_entity.type
_entity.pdbx_description
1 polymer ?
#
loop_
_entity_poly.entity_id
_entity_poly.type
_entity_poly.pdbx_seq_one_letter_code
_entity_poly.pdbx_strand_id
1 'polypeptide(L)'
;MEEAAIQDHVEKINNNGNLWIDIEKPTRNKIEMLGQKFSFNELNLEDCLSKIQITKIDRYEDHIFIILHFPTSQKEKGIPRFSQLSIFAGMNYLVTVHQGDLRPLIEMFQICKKSHEQRQ
;
A
#
# COMPACT_ATOMS: atom_id res chain seq x y z
N MET A 1 21.03 20.08 11.93
CA MET A 1 19.85 19.64 12.70
C MET A 1 18.64 19.85 11.81
N GLU A 2 18.30 18.84 11.03
CA GLU A 2 17.17 18.88 10.08
C GLU A 2 16.48 17.50 10.13
N GLU A 3 16.25 17.02 11.35
CA GLU A 3 15.65 15.72 11.67
C GLU A 3 14.16 15.84 12.04
N ALA A 4 13.49 16.96 11.72
CA ALA A 4 12.19 17.29 12.31
C ALA A 4 11.02 17.43 11.32
N ALA A 5 11.05 16.82 10.12
CA ALA A 5 9.90 16.88 9.19
C ALA A 5 9.70 15.68 8.24
N ILE A 6 10.17 14.48 8.59
CA ILE A 6 9.72 13.24 7.92
C ILE A 6 8.69 12.57 8.85
N GLN A 7 7.47 13.10 8.86
CA GLN A 7 6.35 12.39 9.48
C GLN A 7 6.04 11.20 8.55
N ASP A 8 6.48 10.03 8.99
CA ASP A 8 6.57 8.78 8.22
C ASP A 8 5.19 8.29 7.79
N HIS A 9 4.85 8.41 6.50
CA HIS A 9 3.63 7.82 5.91
C HIS A 9 3.81 6.32 5.58
N VAL A 10 4.62 5.63 6.38
CA VAL A 10 4.78 4.18 6.36
C VAL A 10 4.38 3.68 7.72
N GLU A 11 3.21 3.05 7.81
CA GLU A 11 2.71 2.49 9.06
C GLU A 11 2.80 0.96 9.04
N LYS A 12 2.91 0.36 10.23
CA LYS A 12 3.07 -1.10 10.37
C LYS A 12 2.20 -1.62 11.52
N ILE A 13 1.55 -2.75 11.28
CA ILE A 13 0.83 -3.53 12.28
C ILE A 13 1.46 -4.93 12.30
N ASN A 14 1.84 -5.40 13.48
CA ASN A 14 2.28 -6.77 13.68
C ASN A 14 1.27 -7.51 14.56
N ASN A 15 0.89 -8.73 14.16
CA ASN A 15 0.02 -9.60 14.93
C ASN A 15 0.42 -11.07 14.76
N ASN A 16 0.95 -11.70 15.80
CA ASN A 16 1.27 -13.13 15.83
C ASN A 16 2.07 -13.62 14.60
N GLY A 17 3.04 -12.81 14.13
CA GLY A 17 3.86 -13.14 12.97
C GLY A 17 3.34 -12.59 11.63
N ASN A 18 2.09 -12.10 11.57
CA ASN A 18 1.56 -11.41 10.41
C ASN A 18 1.92 -9.91 10.44
N LEU A 19 2.48 -9.42 9.34
CA LEU A 19 2.90 -8.02 9.20
C LEU A 19 2.08 -7.32 8.12
N TRP A 20 1.31 -6.30 8.50
CA TRP A 20 0.72 -5.36 7.53
C TRP A 20 1.55 -4.08 7.50
N ILE A 21 2.12 -3.76 6.34
CA ILE A 21 2.77 -2.47 6.04
C ILE A 21 1.83 -1.65 5.15
N ASP A 22 1.51 -0.43 5.57
CA ASP A 22 0.71 0.51 4.77
C ASP A 22 1.58 1.71 4.39
N ILE A 23 1.65 2.00 3.09
CA ILE A 23 2.43 3.11 2.52
C ILE A 23 1.47 4.09 1.87
N GLU A 24 1.29 5.23 2.53
CA GLU A 24 0.60 6.38 1.98
C GLU A 24 1.59 7.30 1.25
N LYS A 25 1.15 7.83 0.10
CA LYS A 25 1.90 8.78 -0.75
C LYS A 25 3.29 8.23 -1.05
N PRO A 26 3.37 7.16 -1.87
CA PRO A 26 4.63 6.50 -2.15
C PRO A 26 5.62 7.46 -2.79
N THR A 27 6.87 7.39 -2.33
CA THR A 27 8.02 8.04 -2.95
C THR A 27 8.99 6.96 -3.39
N ARG A 28 9.89 7.28 -4.33
CA ARG A 28 10.90 6.33 -4.83
C ARG A 28 11.65 5.65 -3.69
N ASN A 29 12.15 6.41 -2.71
CA ASN A 29 12.88 5.87 -1.56
C ASN A 29 12.06 4.88 -0.73
N LYS A 30 10.76 5.14 -0.50
CA LYS A 30 9.88 4.23 0.26
C LYS A 30 9.64 2.92 -0.47
N ILE A 31 9.52 2.99 -1.80
CA ILE A 31 9.32 1.81 -2.64
C ILE A 31 10.61 1.00 -2.77
N GLU A 32 11.77 1.65 -2.89
CA GLU A 32 13.07 0.97 -2.91
C GLU A 32 13.35 0.23 -1.59
N MET A 33 12.91 0.76 -0.44
CA MET A 33 12.97 0.04 0.83
C MET A 33 12.19 -1.29 0.78
N LEU A 34 11.07 -1.36 0.05
CA LEU A 34 10.36 -2.62 -0.13
C LEU A 34 11.19 -3.62 -0.94
N GLY A 35 11.83 -3.19 -2.03
CA GLY A 35 12.71 -4.06 -2.82
C GLY A 35 13.96 -4.55 -2.08
N GLN A 36 14.44 -3.80 -1.09
CA GLN A 36 15.55 -4.23 -0.23
C GLN A 36 15.10 -5.25 0.83
N LYS A 37 13.87 -5.13 1.32
CA LYS A 37 13.34 -5.96 2.41
C LYS A 37 12.62 -7.21 1.92
N PHE A 38 12.05 -7.17 0.73
CA PHE A 38 11.29 -8.23 0.10
C PHE A 38 11.84 -8.51 -1.29
N SER A 39 11.74 -9.75 -1.76
CA SER A 39 12.17 -10.14 -3.12
C SER A 39 11.11 -9.78 -4.18
N PHE A 40 10.58 -8.56 -4.13
CA PHE A 40 9.58 -8.10 -5.09
C PHE A 40 10.20 -7.84 -6.46
N ASN A 41 9.44 -8.14 -7.51
CA ASN A 41 9.85 -7.83 -8.88
C ASN A 41 9.98 -6.31 -9.08
N GLU A 42 11.07 -5.86 -9.71
CA GLU A 42 11.36 -4.44 -9.93
C GLU A 42 10.25 -3.73 -10.71
N LEU A 43 9.64 -4.39 -11.70
CA LEU A 43 8.54 -3.79 -12.48
C LEU A 43 7.31 -3.53 -11.60
N ASN A 44 7.02 -4.41 -10.64
CA ASN A 44 5.89 -4.19 -9.71
C ASN A 44 6.14 -3.02 -8.76
N LEU A 45 7.40 -2.82 -8.37
CA LEU A 45 7.81 -1.66 -7.57
C LEU A 45 7.65 -0.37 -8.39
N GLU A 46 8.04 -0.38 -9.67
CA GLU A 46 7.84 0.76 -10.58
C GLU A 46 6.36 1.05 -10.84
N ASP A 47 5.53 0.01 -10.94
CA ASP A 47 4.08 0.14 -11.09
C ASP A 47 3.42 0.85 -9.91
N CYS A 48 3.98 0.73 -8.70
CA CYS A 48 3.50 1.45 -7.51
C CYS A 48 3.72 2.97 -7.58
N LEU A 49 4.67 3.43 -8.40
CA LEU A 49 4.98 4.86 -8.60
C LEU A 49 4.33 5.43 -9.87
N SER A 50 3.88 4.54 -10.75
CA SER A 50 3.28 4.88 -12.03
C SER A 50 1.89 5.47 -11.85
N LYS A 51 1.57 6.52 -12.61
CA LYS A 51 0.25 7.17 -12.58
C LYS A 51 -0.81 6.44 -13.40
N ILE A 52 -0.38 5.61 -14.34
CA ILE A 52 -1.23 4.92 -15.30
C ILE A 52 -0.80 3.46 -15.29
N GLN A 53 -1.58 2.62 -14.62
CA GLN A 53 -1.44 1.16 -14.66
C GLN A 53 -2.81 0.54 -14.84
N ILE A 54 -2.84 -0.68 -15.37
CA ILE A 54 -4.08 -1.46 -15.50
C ILE A 54 -4.29 -2.32 -14.26
N THR A 55 -5.55 -2.62 -13.95
CA THR A 55 -5.89 -3.62 -12.94
C THR A 55 -5.30 -4.97 -13.36
N LYS A 56 -4.50 -5.59 -12.49
CA LYS A 56 -3.82 -6.86 -12.77
C LYS A 56 -3.57 -7.68 -11.51
N ILE A 57 -3.25 -8.95 -11.72
CA ILE A 57 -2.76 -9.88 -10.69
C ILE A 57 -1.56 -10.62 -11.26
N ASP A 58 -0.40 -10.42 -10.66
CA ASP A 58 0.83 -11.14 -10.97
C ASP A 58 1.15 -12.12 -9.84
N ARG A 59 1.43 -13.38 -10.18
CA ARG A 59 1.72 -14.44 -9.21
C ARG A 59 3.20 -14.79 -9.25
N TYR A 60 3.80 -14.89 -8.07
CA TYR A 60 5.18 -15.33 -7.84
C TYR A 60 5.16 -16.54 -6.89
N GLU A 61 6.34 -17.12 -6.64
CA GLU A 61 6.47 -18.32 -5.81
C GLU A 61 6.08 -18.07 -4.35
N ASP A 62 6.40 -16.89 -3.81
CA ASP A 62 6.26 -16.52 -2.40
C ASP A 62 5.16 -15.49 -2.13
N HIS A 63 4.63 -14.85 -3.18
CA HIS A 63 3.61 -13.80 -3.05
C HIS A 63 2.78 -13.56 -4.32
N ILE A 64 1.74 -12.74 -4.17
CA ILE A 64 0.99 -12.15 -5.28
C ILE A 64 1.12 -10.63 -5.25
N PHE A 65 1.14 -10.02 -6.43
CA PHE A 65 1.03 -8.58 -6.61
C PHE A 65 -0.29 -8.25 -7.31
N ILE A 66 -1.02 -7.28 -6.78
CA ILE A 66 -2.34 -6.89 -7.29
C ILE A 66 -2.38 -5.38 -7.46
N ILE A 67 -2.93 -4.91 -8.58
CA ILE A 67 -3.33 -3.52 -8.78
C ILE A 67 -4.85 -3.48 -8.89
N LEU A 68 -5.50 -2.68 -8.04
CA LEU A 68 -6.93 -2.39 -8.09
C LEU A 68 -7.16 -0.89 -8.24
N HIS A 69 -8.26 -0.52 -8.91
CA HIS A 69 -8.68 0.87 -9.06
C HIS A 69 -10.02 1.09 -8.38
N PHE A 70 -10.09 2.08 -7.51
CA PHE A 70 -11.32 2.44 -6.79
C PHE A 70 -11.74 3.87 -7.12
N PRO A 71 -13.04 4.14 -7.29
CA PRO A 71 -13.53 5.51 -7.41
C PRO A 71 -13.29 6.25 -6.10
N THR A 72 -12.81 7.48 -6.19
CA THR A 72 -12.60 8.34 -5.02
C THR A 72 -13.74 9.34 -4.89
N SER A 73 -13.81 10.00 -3.73
CA SER A 73 -14.75 11.12 -3.54
C SER A 73 -14.32 12.37 -4.33
N GLN A 74 -13.11 12.41 -4.88
CA GLN A 74 -12.64 13.52 -5.70
C GLN A 74 -13.26 13.42 -7.09
N LYS A 75 -13.74 14.57 -7.58
CA LYS A 75 -14.26 14.71 -8.94
C LYS A 75 -13.49 15.82 -9.63
N GLU A 76 -13.09 15.59 -10.87
CA GLU A 76 -12.56 16.64 -11.73
C GLU A 76 -13.54 16.88 -12.86
N LYS A 77 -14.07 18.11 -12.95
CA LYS A 77 -15.05 18.49 -13.99
C LYS A 77 -16.26 17.55 -14.08
N GLY A 78 -16.68 17.00 -12.94
CA GLY A 78 -17.82 16.05 -12.86
C GLY A 78 -17.46 14.59 -13.15
N ILE A 79 -16.23 14.29 -13.58
CA ILE A 79 -15.76 12.93 -13.85
C ILE A 79 -15.21 12.32 -12.55
N PRO A 80 -15.62 11.10 -12.16
CA PRO A 80 -15.03 10.39 -11.03
C PRO A 80 -13.53 10.17 -11.25
N ARG A 81 -12.71 10.52 -10.26
CA ARG A 81 -11.32 10.09 -10.26
C ARG A 81 -11.21 8.69 -9.67
N PHE A 82 -10.26 7.93 -10.19
CA PHE A 82 -9.90 6.62 -9.66
C PHE A 82 -8.55 6.74 -8.96
N SER A 83 -8.40 5.99 -7.87
CA SER A 83 -7.13 5.84 -7.17
C SER A 83 -6.69 4.39 -7.19
N GLN A 84 -5.39 4.21 -7.39
CA GLN A 84 -4.73 2.93 -7.44
C GLN A 84 -4.43 2.44 -6.03
N LEU A 85 -4.78 1.18 -5.77
CA LEU A 85 -4.30 0.41 -4.63
C LEU A 85 -3.39 -0.69 -5.17
N SER A 86 -2.12 -0.64 -4.79
CA SER A 86 -1.16 -1.70 -5.09
C SER A 86 -0.97 -2.57 -3.84
N ILE A 87 -1.04 -3.89 -4.01
CA ILE A 87 -1.04 -4.85 -2.91
C ILE A 87 0.01 -5.92 -3.18
N PHE A 88 0.93 -6.12 -2.24
CA PHE A 88 1.75 -7.33 -2.17
C PHE A 88 1.25 -8.19 -1.01
N ALA A 89 0.88 -9.44 -1.29
CA ALA A 89 0.41 -10.36 -0.26
C ALA A 89 1.21 -11.67 -0.33
N GLY A 90 1.89 -12.00 0.78
CA GLY A 90 2.63 -13.24 0.95
C GLY A 90 2.14 -13.99 2.20
N MET A 91 2.80 -15.09 2.54
CA MET A 91 2.36 -16.00 3.62
C MET A 91 2.08 -15.28 4.96
N ASN A 92 2.94 -14.35 5.37
CA ASN A 92 2.88 -13.68 6.68
C ASN A 92 2.95 -12.16 6.56
N TYR A 93 2.60 -11.60 5.40
CA TYR A 93 2.59 -10.16 5.24
C TYR A 93 1.59 -9.66 4.20
N LEU A 94 1.16 -8.41 4.41
CA LEU A 94 0.39 -7.60 3.50
C LEU A 94 1.10 -6.25 3.36
N VAL A 95 1.38 -5.81 2.14
CA VAL A 95 1.87 -4.46 1.86
C VAL A 95 0.85 -3.75 1.00
N THR A 96 0.33 -2.63 1.47
CA THR A 96 -0.60 -1.75 0.73
C THR A 96 0.11 -0.46 0.37
N VAL A 97 -0.05 -0.01 -0.87
CA VAL A 97 0.51 1.25 -1.38
C VAL A 97 -0.58 2.05 -2.06
N HIS A 98 -0.81 3.28 -1.59
CA HIS A 98 -1.90 4.15 -2.07
C HIS A 98 -1.61 5.64 -1.85
N GLN A 99 -2.43 6.51 -2.45
CA GLN A 99 -2.25 7.98 -2.39
C GLN A 99 -2.90 8.66 -1.17
N GLY A 100 -3.47 7.89 -0.24
CA GLY A 100 -4.15 8.44 0.96
C GLY A 100 -5.59 8.90 0.74
N ASP A 101 -6.22 8.56 -0.39
CA ASP A 101 -7.58 8.98 -0.76
C ASP A 101 -8.62 7.83 -0.71
N LEU A 102 -8.19 6.64 -0.30
CA LEU A 102 -9.03 5.46 -0.11
C LEU A 102 -9.50 5.34 1.34
N ARG A 103 -10.54 6.11 1.70
CA ARG A 103 -11.08 6.14 3.08
C ARG A 103 -11.34 4.75 3.70
N PRO A 104 -11.98 3.79 3.00
CA PRO A 104 -12.23 2.46 3.59
C PRO A 104 -10.94 1.72 3.97
N LEU A 105 -9.89 1.84 3.17
CA LEU A 105 -8.59 1.23 3.46
C LEU A 105 -7.95 1.85 4.71
N ILE A 106 -7.92 3.19 4.76
CA ILE A 106 -7.36 3.95 5.87
C ILE A 106 -8.10 3.60 7.17
N GLU A 107 -9.43 3.60 7.13
CA GLU A 107 -10.27 3.23 8.28
C GLU A 107 -10.00 1.79 8.74
N MET A 108 -9.94 0.83 7.80
CA MET A 108 -9.63 -0.56 8.09
C MET A 108 -8.27 -0.73 8.76
N PHE A 109 -7.24 -0.03 8.25
CA PHE A 109 -5.91 -0.05 8.87
C PHE A 109 -5.95 0.50 10.31
N GLN A 110 -6.62 1.63 10.54
CA GLN A 110 -6.74 2.22 11.87
C GLN A 110 -7.55 1.35 12.86
N ILE A 111 -8.57 0.65 12.38
CA ILE A 111 -9.36 -0.33 13.13
C ILE A 111 -8.43 -1.48 13.61
N CYS A 112 -7.70 -2.11 12.69
CA CYS A 112 -6.74 -3.17 13.02
C CYS A 112 -5.59 -2.68 13.91
N LYS A 113 -5.20 -1.40 13.81
CA LYS A 113 -4.18 -0.79 14.66
C LYS A 113 -4.65 -0.63 16.11
N LYS A 114 -5.92 -0.29 16.33
CA LYS A 114 -6.48 0.03 17.65
C LYS A 114 -6.96 -1.18 18.44
N SER A 115 -7.40 -2.25 17.78
CA SER A 115 -8.00 -3.41 18.45
C SER A 115 -7.22 -4.70 18.20
N HIS A 116 -6.93 -5.46 19.26
CA HIS A 116 -6.39 -6.82 19.14
C HIS A 116 -7.44 -7.83 18.66
N GLU A 117 -8.72 -7.62 18.97
CA GLU A 117 -9.82 -8.53 18.59
C GLU A 117 -10.13 -8.47 17.09
N GLN A 118 -9.92 -7.33 16.44
CA GLN A 118 -10.18 -7.14 15.00
C GLN A 118 -9.00 -7.52 14.11
N ARG A 119 -7.96 -8.14 14.68
CA ARG A 119 -6.82 -8.72 13.94
C ARG A 119 -6.89 -10.25 13.82
N GLN A 120 -7.98 -10.85 14.34
CA GLN A 120 -8.28 -12.29 14.30
C GLN A 120 -9.02 -12.64 13.01
#